data_AF-A0A164I6S0-F1
#
_entry.id   AF-A0A164I6S0-F1
#
_cell.length_a   1.000
_cell.length_b   1.000
_cell.length_c   1.000
_cell.angle_alpha   90.00
_cell.angle_beta   90.00
_cell.angle_gamma   90.00
#
_symmetry.space_group_name_H-M   'P 1'
#
loop_
_entity.id
_entity.type
_entity.pdbx_description
1 polymer ?
#
loop_
_entity_poly.entity_id
_entity_poly.type
_entity_poly.pdbx_seq_one_letter_code
_entity_poly.pdbx_strand_id
1 'polypeptide(L)'
;MIEDLAAQARTEHFEIAAVTTDVLDQANAVRRLYPDLDLDLADAVSVALAADYETNEVLTLDRRGFRAVTPLTEHEAFRVLPGDLH
;
A
#
# COMPACT_ATOMS: atom_id res chain seq x y z
N MET A 1 -5.48 -21.69 1.72
CA MET A 1 -4.94 -20.47 1.07
C MET A 1 -5.62 -19.20 1.59
N ILE A 2 -6.92 -18.96 1.33
CA ILE A 2 -7.66 -17.84 1.96
C ILE A 2 -8.03 -18.16 3.42
N GLU A 3 -8.43 -19.39 3.69
CA GLU A 3 -8.81 -19.84 5.04
C GLU A 3 -7.62 -19.73 6.02
N ASP A 4 -6.41 -20.01 5.55
CA ASP A 4 -5.18 -19.88 6.35
C ASP A 4 -4.89 -18.41 6.69
N LEU A 5 -5.02 -17.51 5.70
CA LEU A 5 -4.89 -16.07 5.88
C LEU A 5 -5.92 -15.51 6.87
N ALA A 6 -7.18 -15.93 6.76
CA ALA A 6 -8.22 -15.52 7.69
C ALA A 6 -8.01 -16.10 9.10
N ALA A 7 -7.49 -17.31 9.22
CA ALA A 7 -7.13 -17.91 10.51
C ALA A 7 -5.93 -17.19 11.13
N GLN A 8 -4.91 -16.84 10.36
CA GLN A 8 -3.75 -16.09 10.82
C GLN A 8 -4.06 -14.63 11.14
N ALA A 9 -4.95 -13.97 10.40
CA ALA A 9 -5.41 -12.61 10.72
C ALA A 9 -6.21 -12.54 12.04
N ARG A 10 -6.72 -13.68 12.53
CA ARG A 10 -7.33 -13.78 13.88
C ARG A 10 -6.28 -13.94 14.98
N THR A 11 -5.01 -14.11 14.62
CA THR A 11 -3.88 -13.96 15.54
C THR A 11 -3.41 -12.50 15.53
N GLU A 12 -2.61 -12.08 16.51
CA GLU A 12 -2.17 -10.68 16.66
C GLU A 12 -0.94 -10.32 15.80
N HIS A 13 -0.57 -11.15 14.82
CA HIS A 13 0.66 -10.94 14.04
C HIS A 13 0.52 -9.96 12.87
N PHE A 14 -0.68 -9.84 12.30
CA PHE A 14 -1.01 -8.88 11.26
C PHE A 14 -2.52 -8.67 11.21
N GLU A 15 -2.94 -7.60 10.54
CA GLU A 15 -4.35 -7.32 10.27
C GLU A 15 -4.68 -7.43 8.78
N ILE A 16 -5.93 -7.73 8.46
CA ILE A 16 -6.48 -7.52 7.13
C ILE A 16 -7.14 -6.14 7.13
N ALA A 17 -6.48 -5.17 6.51
CA ALA A 17 -6.97 -3.81 6.43
C ALA A 17 -8.37 -3.74 5.79
N ALA A 18 -9.24 -2.89 6.35
CA ALA A 18 -10.56 -2.64 5.78
C ALA A 18 -10.44 -1.74 4.55
N VAL A 19 -10.88 -2.22 3.39
CA VAL A 19 -10.97 -1.41 2.17
C VAL A 19 -12.36 -0.78 2.10
N THR A 20 -12.44 0.50 2.47
CA THR A 20 -13.67 1.30 2.41
C THR A 20 -13.83 1.98 1.04
N THR A 21 -14.98 2.63 0.81
CA THR A 21 -15.17 3.46 -0.39
C THR A 21 -14.20 4.65 -0.42
N ASP A 22 -13.87 5.22 0.72
CA ASP A 22 -12.94 6.35 0.81
C ASP A 22 -11.52 5.93 0.41
N VAL A 23 -11.09 4.73 0.83
CA VAL A 23 -9.83 4.11 0.39
C VAL A 23 -9.82 3.91 -1.12
N LEU A 24 -10.94 3.46 -1.71
CA LEU A 24 -11.05 3.27 -3.16
C LEU A 24 -11.03 4.59 -3.92
N ASP A 25 -11.65 5.64 -3.39
CA ASP A 25 -11.64 6.98 -3.99
C ASP A 25 -10.24 7.59 -3.97
N GLN A 26 -9.50 7.42 -2.86
CA GLN A 26 -8.09 7.81 -2.76
C GLN A 26 -7.20 7.00 -3.70
N ALA A 27 -7.35 5.68 -3.76
CA ALA A 27 -6.61 4.82 -4.68
C ALA A 27 -6.83 5.26 -6.15
N ASN A 28 -8.07 5.56 -6.51
CA ASN A 28 -8.41 6.05 -7.85
C ASN A 28 -7.82 7.46 -8.10
N ALA A 29 -7.75 8.32 -7.09
CA ALA A 29 -7.06 9.61 -7.20
C ALA A 29 -5.56 9.43 -7.46
N VAL A 30 -4.89 8.50 -6.77
CA VAL A 30 -3.48 8.16 -7.01
C VAL A 30 -3.27 7.69 -8.46
N ARG A 31 -4.10 6.77 -8.96
CA ARG A 31 -3.99 6.29 -10.35
C ARG A 31 -4.12 7.42 -11.38
N ARG A 32 -4.98 8.42 -11.11
CA ARG A 32 -5.12 9.61 -11.97
C ARG A 32 -3.92 10.55 -11.92
N LEU A 33 -3.21 10.62 -10.79
CA LEU A 33 -2.00 11.43 -10.63
C LEU A 33 -0.78 10.81 -11.33
N TYR A 34 -0.74 9.48 -11.44
CA TYR A 34 0.36 8.72 -12.05
C TYR A 34 -0.11 7.86 -13.25
N PRO A 35 -0.65 8.47 -14.32
CA PRO A 35 -1.24 7.71 -15.44
C PRO A 35 -0.23 6.82 -16.17
N ASP A 36 1.04 7.22 -16.23
CA ASP A 36 2.10 6.47 -16.92
C ASP A 36 2.64 5.27 -16.13
N LEU A 37 2.33 5.17 -14.83
CA LEU A 37 2.74 4.05 -14.00
C LEU A 37 1.82 2.82 -14.15
N ASP A 38 0.62 3.01 -14.69
CA ASP A 38 -0.42 1.98 -14.80
C ASP A 38 -0.57 1.15 -13.51
N LEU A 39 -0.61 1.83 -12.36
CA LEU A 39 -0.74 1.17 -11.06
C LEU A 39 -1.99 0.29 -11.06
N ASP A 40 -1.81 -0.96 -10.63
CA ASP A 40 -2.92 -1.87 -10.45
C ASP A 40 -3.77 -1.49 -9.23
N LEU A 41 -4.89 -2.19 -9.05
CA LEU A 41 -5.81 -1.90 -7.94
C LEU A 41 -5.14 -2.15 -6.57
N ALA A 42 -4.32 -3.19 -6.45
CA ALA A 42 -3.71 -3.56 -5.19
C ALA A 42 -2.66 -2.53 -4.77
N ASP A 43 -1.78 -2.12 -5.68
CA ASP A 43 -0.77 -1.09 -5.43
C ASP A 43 -1.41 0.25 -5.06
N ALA A 44 -2.43 0.68 -5.81
CA ALA A 44 -3.12 1.93 -5.54
C ALA A 44 -3.86 1.91 -4.18
N VAL A 45 -4.48 0.79 -3.82
CA VAL A 45 -5.11 0.60 -2.49
C VAL A 45 -4.05 0.58 -1.39
N SER A 46 -2.90 -0.06 -1.61
CA SER A 46 -1.79 -0.03 -0.65
C SER A 46 -1.24 1.37 -0.42
N VAL A 47 -1.16 2.24 -1.44
CA VAL A 47 -0.78 3.65 -1.27
C VAL A 47 -1.81 4.41 -0.42
N ALA A 48 -3.10 4.18 -0.65
CA ALA A 48 -4.16 4.81 0.14
C ALA A 48 -4.16 4.32 1.60
N LEU A 49 -4.06 3.01 1.81
CA LEU A 49 -3.96 2.42 3.15
C LEU A 49 -2.71 2.89 3.90
N ALA A 50 -1.57 3.06 3.22
CA ALA A 50 -0.38 3.60 3.86
C ALA A 50 -0.63 5.00 4.46
N ALA A 51 -1.51 5.80 3.85
CA ALA A 51 -1.96 7.07 4.40
C ALA A 51 -2.79 6.89 5.68
N ASP A 52 -3.79 5.98 5.64
CA ASP A 52 -4.65 5.68 6.80
C ASP A 52 -3.87 5.11 7.99
N TYR A 53 -2.79 4.36 7.72
CA TYR A 53 -1.87 3.82 8.71
C TYR A 53 -0.70 4.76 9.04
N GLU A 54 -0.69 5.98 8.50
CA GLU A 54 0.33 7.00 8.74
C GLU A 54 1.77 6.50 8.54
N THR A 55 2.01 5.73 7.47
CA THR A 55 3.29 5.09 7.19
C THR A 55 3.78 5.34 5.76
N ASN A 56 5.09 5.34 5.56
CA ASN A 56 5.71 5.19 4.23
C ASN A 56 6.43 3.85 4.06
N GLU A 57 6.28 2.89 4.97
CA GLU A 57 6.93 1.60 4.84
C GLU A 57 6.02 0.62 4.09
N VAL A 58 6.56 0.03 3.01
CA VAL A 58 5.85 -0.99 2.24
C VAL A 58 6.76 -2.21 2.03
N LEU A 59 6.24 -3.39 2.35
CA LEU A 59 6.92 -4.65 2.08
C LEU A 59 6.43 -5.20 0.73
N THR A 60 7.29 -5.12 -0.29
CA THR A 60 6.94 -5.62 -1.63
C THR A 60 8.16 -6.12 -2.39
N LEU A 61 7.94 -7.13 -3.23
CA LEU A 61 8.94 -7.57 -4.20
C LEU A 61 8.90 -6.74 -5.49
N ASP A 62 7.74 -6.16 -5.83
CA ASP A 62 7.63 -5.20 -6.93
C ASP A 62 7.83 -3.78 -6.42
N ARG A 63 9.06 -3.29 -6.59
CA ARG A 63 9.50 -2.01 -6.04
C ARG A 63 9.18 -0.85 -6.96
N ARG A 64 8.85 -1.10 -8.24
CA ARG A 64 8.87 -0.05 -9.27
C ARG A 64 7.75 0.96 -9.06
N GLY A 65 6.54 0.49 -8.76
CA GLY A 65 5.39 1.36 -8.48
C GLY A 65 5.65 2.28 -7.29
N PHE A 66 5.95 1.71 -6.13
CA PHE A 66 6.15 2.48 -4.89
C PHE A 66 7.36 3.43 -4.93
N ARG A 67 8.40 3.14 -5.70
CA ARG A 67 9.53 4.08 -5.87
C ARG A 67 9.21 5.29 -6.74
N ALA A 68 8.14 5.23 -7.52
CA ALA A 68 7.73 6.32 -8.40
C ALA A 68 6.56 7.15 -7.83
N VAL A 69 5.90 6.67 -6.78
CA VAL A 69 4.80 7.35 -6.10
C VAL A 69 5.31 8.05 -4.84
N THR A 70 4.88 9.29 -4.61
CA THR A 70 5.08 9.98 -3.33
C THR A 70 4.00 9.52 -2.35
N PRO A 71 4.35 9.12 -1.11
CA PRO A 71 3.37 8.80 -0.08
C PRO A 71 2.34 9.91 0.12
N LEU A 72 1.12 9.57 0.50
CA LEU A 72 0.08 10.55 0.86
C LEU A 72 0.25 11.08 2.30
N THR A 73 1.39 10.78 2.92
CA THR A 73 1.82 11.29 4.22
C THR A 73 2.80 12.46 4.02
N GLU A 74 3.41 12.96 5.09
CA GLU A 74 4.45 13.99 5.01
C GLU A 74 5.81 13.49 4.49
N HIS A 75 5.93 12.20 4.20
CA HIS A 75 7.19 11.56 3.84
C HIS A 75 7.50 11.75 2.34
N GLU A 76 8.77 12.04 2.02
CA GLU A 76 9.18 12.36 0.65
C GLU A 76 9.14 11.16 -0.32
N ALA A 77 9.30 9.94 0.20
CA ALA A 77 9.31 8.70 -0.57
C ALA A 77 8.90 7.50 0.29
N PHE A 78 8.39 6.44 -0.36
CA PHE A 78 8.20 5.15 0.28
C PHE A 78 9.56 4.51 0.66
N ARG A 79 9.64 3.96 1.87
CA ARG A 79 10.68 3.02 2.28
C ARG A 79 10.24 1.62 1.85
N VAL A 80 10.89 1.06 0.85
CA VAL A 80 10.51 -0.20 0.21
C VAL A 80 11.31 -1.37 0.79
N LEU A 81 10.67 -2.13 1.66
CA LEU A 81 11.22 -3.29 2.33
C LEU A 81 11.11 -4.56 1.45
N PRO A 82 12.03 -5.53 1.61
CA PRO A 82 13.21 -5.49 2.45
C PRO A 82 14.38 -4.70 1.82
N GLY A 83 14.19 -4.11 0.64
CA GLY A 83 15.25 -3.46 -0.13
C GLY A 83 15.94 -2.31 0.61
N ASP A 84 15.21 -1.63 1.48
CA ASP A 84 15.67 -0.48 2.27
C ASP A 84 15.85 -0.84 3.77
N LEU A 85 15.94 -2.14 4.10
CA LEU A 85 16.47 -2.60 5.39
C LEU A 85 18.01 -2.58 5.29
N HIS A 86 18.64 -1.63 5.98
CA HIS A 86 20.09 -1.56 6.16
C HIS A 86 20.48 -2.05 7.55
#